data_AF-A0A7X1Y334-F1
#
_entry.id   AF-A0A7X1Y334-F1
#
_cell.length_a   1.000
_cell.length_b   1.000
_cell.length_c   1.000
_cell.angle_alpha   90.00
_cell.angle_beta   90.00
_cell.angle_gamma   90.00
#
_symmetry.space_group_name_H-M   'P 1'
#
loop_
_entity.id
_entity.type
_entity.pdbx_description
1 polymer ?
#
loop_
_entity_poly.entity_id
_entity_poly.type
_entity_poly.pdbx_seq_one_letter_code
_entity_poly.pdbx_strand_id
1 'polypeptide(L)'
;TTAGGRTVMAGLSIAAGDTAEILAFAQRFAIIDEVTGQLRAPFVVSGGQVFINYAMIDTAFIQNLVLGMTLRSSAVNAKGLPLLEINIPAGLLTLRSAGAGGSATLNNDGLVVTDEGDVVRTQVGKLTL
;
A
#
# COMPACT_ATOMS: atom_id res chain seq x y z
N THR A 1 -0.27 31.59 7.16
CA THR A 1 0.00 31.94 5.75
C THR A 1 -1.15 31.44 4.91
N THR A 2 -1.19 31.74 3.61
CA THR A 2 -2.20 31.21 2.69
C THR A 2 -1.55 30.21 1.74
N ALA A 3 -2.12 29.01 1.63
CA ALA A 3 -1.73 27.99 0.65
C ALA A 3 -2.98 27.60 -0.16
N GLY A 4 -2.92 27.69 -1.50
CA GLY A 4 -4.08 27.41 -2.35
C GLY A 4 -5.38 28.13 -1.93
N GLY A 5 -5.31 29.39 -1.46
CA GLY A 5 -6.46 30.18 -1.03
C GLY A 5 -7.03 29.83 0.36
N ARG A 6 -6.35 28.98 1.14
CA ARG A 6 -6.75 28.62 2.51
C ARG A 6 -5.74 29.11 3.54
N THR A 7 -6.22 29.60 4.68
CA THR A 7 -5.36 29.95 5.81
C THR A 7 -4.77 28.67 6.42
N VAL A 8 -3.45 28.58 6.44
CA VAL A 8 -2.68 27.47 7.02
C VAL A 8 -1.70 27.99 8.07
N MET A 9 -1.32 27.09 8.97
CA MET A 9 -0.22 27.34 9.92
C MET A 9 1.11 27.27 9.15
N ALA A 10 1.94 28.30 9.29
CA ALA A 10 3.22 28.40 8.57
C ALA A 10 4.33 27.54 9.19
N GLY A 11 4.19 27.22 10.48
CA GLY A 11 5.12 26.39 11.24
C GLY A 11 4.52 26.05 12.59
N LEU A 12 4.90 24.89 13.12
CA LEU A 12 4.55 24.41 14.45
C LEU A 12 5.86 24.04 15.15
N SER A 13 6.12 24.69 16.28
CA SER A 13 7.25 24.37 17.15
C SER A 13 6.72 24.12 18.54
N ILE A 14 7.10 22.99 19.14
CA ILE A 14 6.72 22.63 20.50
C ILE A 14 8.00 22.40 21.27
N ALA A 15 8.22 23.21 22.31
CA ALA A 15 9.30 22.98 23.26
C ALA A 15 8.69 22.30 24.49
N ALA A 16 9.07 21.06 24.77
CA ALA A 16 8.67 20.36 25.98
C ALA A 16 9.89 19.70 26.63
N GLY A 17 10.01 19.87 27.96
CA GLY A 17 11.03 19.22 28.77
C GLY A 17 10.75 17.74 29.04
N ASP A 18 9.46 17.34 29.11
CA ASP A 18 9.05 15.97 29.45
C ASP A 18 8.09 15.33 28.44
N THR A 19 7.02 16.00 27.96
CA THR A 19 6.13 15.49 26.90
C THR A 19 5.42 16.63 26.17
N ALA A 20 5.43 16.60 24.83
CA ALA A 20 4.69 17.52 23.96
C ALA A 20 3.57 16.76 23.23
N GLU A 21 2.32 17.22 23.34
CA GLU A 21 1.19 16.66 22.59
C GLU A 21 0.45 17.75 21.82
N ILE A 22 -0.09 17.39 20.64
CA ILE A 22 -0.98 18.24 19.85
C ILE A 22 -2.36 17.60 19.87
N LEU A 23 -3.28 18.20 20.61
CA LEU A 23 -4.69 17.85 20.58
C LEU A 23 -5.42 18.82 19.65
N ALA A 24 -5.95 18.31 18.54
CA ALA A 24 -6.66 19.12 17.55
C ALA A 24 -8.15 18.76 17.52
N PHE A 25 -9.01 19.72 17.88
CA PHE A 25 -10.46 19.61 17.67
C PHE A 25 -10.82 20.25 16.33
N ALA A 26 -10.94 19.42 15.28
CA ALA A 26 -11.22 19.89 13.93
C ALA A 26 -12.09 18.89 13.15
N GLN A 27 -12.93 19.41 12.24
CA GLN A 27 -13.64 18.59 11.25
C GLN A 27 -12.68 17.92 10.25
N ARG A 28 -11.53 18.57 9.99
CA ARG A 28 -10.49 18.10 9.09
C ARG A 28 -9.13 18.61 9.55
N PHE A 29 -8.17 17.70 9.71
CA PHE A 29 -6.77 18.00 9.95
C PHE A 29 -5.95 17.51 8.76
N ALA A 30 -5.04 18.32 8.22
CA ALA A 30 -4.25 17.92 7.06
C ALA A 30 -2.87 18.58 7.10
N ILE A 31 -1.85 17.82 6.71
CA ILE A 31 -0.54 18.37 6.36
C ILE A 31 -0.63 18.82 4.91
N ILE A 32 -0.22 20.06 4.63
CA ILE A 32 -0.27 20.66 3.30
C ILE A 32 1.16 20.90 2.81
N ASP A 33 1.44 20.43 1.61
CA ASP A 33 2.69 20.66 0.88
C ASP A 33 2.39 21.48 -0.38
N GLU A 34 3.14 22.56 -0.58
CA GLU A 34 3.06 23.46 -1.74
C GLU A 34 4.44 23.68 -2.39
N VAL A 35 5.46 22.86 -2.05
CA VAL A 35 6.86 23.03 -2.50
C VAL A 35 7.01 23.07 -4.03
N THR A 36 6.05 22.51 -4.78
CA THR A 36 6.08 22.44 -6.25
C THR A 36 4.98 23.27 -6.94
N GLY A 37 4.28 24.15 -6.21
CA GLY A 37 3.16 24.94 -6.75
C GLY A 37 1.85 24.13 -6.95
N GLN A 38 1.85 22.85 -6.60
CA GLN A 38 0.64 22.04 -6.49
C GLN A 38 0.32 21.76 -5.02
N LEU A 39 -0.91 22.09 -4.61
CA LEU A 39 -1.41 21.81 -3.27
C LEU A 39 -1.58 20.29 -3.09
N ARG A 40 -0.71 19.66 -2.30
CA ARG A 40 -0.79 18.23 -1.93
C ARG A 40 -1.08 18.08 -0.45
N ALA A 41 -1.87 17.07 -0.12
CA ALA A 41 -2.17 16.71 1.27
C ALA A 41 -1.78 15.25 1.53
N PRO A 42 -0.51 14.95 1.84
CA PRO A 42 -0.03 13.58 1.99
C PRO A 42 -0.66 12.85 3.19
N PHE A 43 -1.14 13.59 4.18
CA PHE A 43 -1.81 13.07 5.38
C PHE A 43 -3.05 13.92 5.68
N VAL A 44 -4.21 13.28 5.77
CA VAL A 44 -5.49 13.94 6.09
C VAL A 44 -6.27 13.10 7.08
N VAL A 45 -6.70 13.70 8.18
CA VAL A 45 -7.70 13.14 9.09
C VAL A 45 -9.03 13.84 8.80
N SER A 46 -10.05 13.08 8.42
CA SER A 46 -11.37 13.61 8.10
C SER A 46 -12.43 12.53 8.29
N GLY A 47 -13.56 12.88 8.91
CA GLY A 47 -14.67 11.93 9.09
C GLY A 47 -14.30 10.66 9.87
N GLY A 48 -13.35 10.77 10.82
CA GLY A 48 -12.86 9.63 11.61
C GLY A 48 -11.91 8.69 10.87
N GLN A 49 -11.47 9.03 9.64
CA GLN A 49 -10.55 8.23 8.85
C GLN A 49 -9.25 9.00 8.59
N VAL A 50 -8.16 8.25 8.42
CA VAL A 50 -6.85 8.77 8.02
C VAL A 50 -6.60 8.39 6.57
N PHE A 51 -6.37 9.38 5.73
CA PHE A 51 -5.99 9.22 4.33
C PHE A 51 -4.50 9.53 4.19
N ILE A 52 -3.76 8.59 3.61
CA ILE A 52 -2.33 8.71 3.38
C ILE A 52 -2.05 8.40 1.92
N ASN A 53 -1.41 9.34 1.20
CA ASN A 53 -1.09 9.14 -0.22
C ASN A 53 0.12 8.20 -0.39
N TYR A 54 1.11 8.29 0.50
CA TYR A 54 2.29 7.45 0.54
C TYR A 54 2.80 7.36 1.98
N ALA A 55 3.15 6.15 2.43
CA ALA A 55 3.72 5.90 3.74
C ALA A 55 4.91 4.95 3.61
N MET A 56 6.00 5.26 4.32
CA MET A 56 7.07 4.30 4.60
C MET A 56 6.89 3.84 6.04
N ILE A 57 6.65 2.55 6.22
CA ILE A 57 6.30 1.93 7.50
C ILE A 57 7.35 0.87 7.79
N ASP A 58 8.08 1.01 8.90
CA ASP A 58 9.05 0.00 9.34
C ASP A 58 8.34 -1.24 9.89
N THR A 59 7.41 -1.04 10.82
CA THR A 59 6.56 -2.11 11.39
C THR A 59 5.14 -1.59 11.62
N ALA A 60 4.14 -2.42 11.34
CA ALA A 60 2.74 -2.15 11.66
C ALA A 60 2.08 -3.37 12.31
N PHE A 61 1.32 -3.12 13.37
CA PHE A 61 0.38 -4.09 13.94
C PHE A 61 -1.02 -3.73 13.47
N ILE A 62 -1.64 -4.59 12.66
CA ILE A 62 -2.95 -4.36 12.06
C ILE A 62 -3.93 -5.40 12.59
N GLN A 63 -4.95 -4.96 13.32
CA GLN A 63 -5.99 -5.87 13.83
C GLN A 63 -6.87 -6.42 12.70
N ASN A 64 -7.27 -5.56 11.76
CA ASN A 64 -8.07 -5.92 10.59
C ASN A 64 -7.60 -5.12 9.38
N LEU A 65 -7.40 -5.79 8.24
CA LEU A 65 -6.97 -5.17 6.98
C LEU A 65 -7.98 -5.50 5.88
N VAL A 66 -8.64 -4.47 5.35
CA VAL A 66 -9.52 -4.58 4.18
C VAL A 66 -8.87 -3.86 3.01
N LEU A 67 -8.70 -4.57 1.90
CA LEU A 67 -7.95 -4.10 0.73
C LEU A 67 -8.88 -4.06 -0.49
N GLY A 68 -8.92 -2.92 -1.18
CA GLY A 68 -9.63 -2.79 -2.47
C GLY A 68 -8.71 -2.86 -3.69
N MET A 69 -7.40 -3.05 -3.49
CA MET A 69 -6.37 -2.94 -4.52
C MET A 69 -5.38 -4.11 -4.46
N THR A 70 -4.31 -4.04 -5.25
CA THR A 70 -3.23 -5.02 -5.25
C THR A 70 -2.20 -4.74 -4.17
N LEU A 71 -1.88 -5.75 -3.35
CA LEU A 71 -0.64 -5.76 -2.56
C LEU A 71 0.47 -6.39 -3.39
N ARG A 72 1.65 -5.75 -3.44
CA ARG A 72 2.79 -6.27 -4.21
C ARG A 72 4.11 -6.05 -3.50
N SER A 73 5.06 -6.97 -3.70
CA SER A 73 6.44 -6.80 -3.29
C SER A 73 7.13 -5.70 -4.12
N SER A 74 8.05 -4.96 -3.50
CA SER A 74 8.95 -4.04 -4.19
C SER A 74 10.09 -4.77 -4.92
N ALA A 75 10.45 -5.96 -4.44
CA ALA A 75 11.41 -6.82 -5.13
C ALA A 75 10.74 -7.48 -6.34
N VAL A 76 11.51 -7.62 -7.42
CA VAL A 76 11.06 -8.21 -8.69
C VAL A 76 11.94 -9.39 -9.09
N ASN A 77 11.38 -10.29 -9.90
CA ASN A 77 12.13 -11.39 -10.50
C ASN A 77 12.92 -10.92 -11.74
N ALA A 78 13.63 -11.85 -12.39
CA ALA A 78 14.36 -11.58 -13.63
C ALA A 78 13.51 -11.04 -14.79
N LYS A 79 12.19 -11.24 -14.76
CA LYS A 79 11.21 -10.75 -15.76
C LYS A 79 10.60 -9.39 -15.37
N GLY A 80 11.04 -8.75 -14.27
CA GLY A 80 10.51 -7.48 -13.78
C GLY A 80 9.15 -7.59 -13.06
N LEU A 81 8.69 -8.80 -12.73
CA LEU A 81 7.43 -9.03 -12.05
C LEU A 81 7.64 -9.07 -10.52
N PRO A 82 6.72 -8.51 -9.70
CA PRO A 82 6.82 -8.58 -8.25
C PRO A 82 6.94 -10.01 -7.71
N LEU A 83 7.76 -10.23 -6.68
CA LEU A 83 7.92 -11.57 -6.09
C LEU A 83 6.66 -12.09 -5.39
N LEU A 84 5.91 -11.19 -4.76
CA LEU A 84 4.60 -11.47 -4.18
C LEU A 84 3.60 -10.49 -4.77
N GLU A 85 2.44 -10.99 -5.15
CA GLU A 85 1.33 -10.18 -5.63
C GLU A 85 0.00 -10.78 -5.17
N ILE A 86 -0.82 -9.97 -4.51
CA ILE A 86 -2.19 -10.30 -4.13
C ILE A 86 -3.10 -9.29 -4.81
N ASN A 87 -3.75 -9.69 -5.90
CA ASN A 87 -4.70 -8.86 -6.62
C ASN A 87 -6.12 -9.19 -6.13
N ILE A 88 -6.61 -8.37 -5.18
CA ILE A 88 -7.91 -8.57 -4.55
C ILE A 88 -9.06 -8.47 -5.55
N PRO A 89 -9.13 -7.44 -6.44
CA PRO A 89 -10.18 -7.40 -7.46
C PRO A 89 -10.24 -8.62 -8.40
N ALA A 90 -9.08 -9.22 -8.70
CA ALA A 90 -9.00 -10.40 -9.56
C ALA A 90 -9.08 -11.74 -8.80
N GLY A 91 -9.12 -11.72 -7.47
CA GLY A 91 -9.08 -12.93 -6.65
C GLY A 91 -7.82 -13.78 -6.87
N LEU A 92 -6.66 -13.14 -7.07
CA LEU A 92 -5.42 -13.77 -7.48
C LEU A 92 -4.31 -13.61 -6.43
N LEU A 93 -3.66 -14.70 -6.05
CA LEU A 93 -2.44 -14.73 -5.25
C LEU A 93 -1.31 -15.34 -6.08
N THR A 94 -0.21 -14.62 -6.25
CA THR A 94 0.95 -15.06 -7.01
C THR A 94 2.23 -14.92 -6.21
N LEU A 95 3.00 -16.01 -6.12
CA LEU A 95 4.35 -16.04 -5.59
C LEU A 95 5.33 -16.42 -6.71
N ARG A 96 6.42 -15.68 -6.84
CA ARG A 96 7.43 -15.85 -7.90
C ARG A 96 8.82 -15.99 -7.27
N SER A 97 9.64 -16.85 -7.85
CA SER A 97 11.05 -16.93 -7.48
C SER A 97 11.77 -15.61 -7.77
N ALA A 98 12.72 -15.24 -6.91
CA ALA A 98 13.60 -14.09 -7.13
C ALA A 98 14.60 -14.30 -8.28
N GLY A 99 14.94 -15.55 -8.60
CA GLY A 99 15.91 -15.91 -9.64
C GLY A 99 15.29 -16.74 -10.77
N ALA A 100 16.05 -17.71 -11.26
CA ALA A 100 15.71 -18.68 -12.30
C ALA A 100 14.69 -19.75 -11.85
N GLY A 101 13.74 -19.39 -10.98
CA GLY A 101 12.75 -20.33 -10.47
C GLY A 101 11.37 -20.11 -11.08
N GLY A 102 10.45 -20.97 -10.68
CA GLY A 102 9.07 -20.95 -11.12
C GLY A 102 8.17 -19.93 -10.43
N SER A 103 6.87 -20.10 -10.63
CA SER A 103 5.83 -19.34 -9.95
C SER A 103 4.71 -20.25 -9.44
N ALA A 104 4.04 -19.83 -8.38
CA ALA A 104 2.82 -20.45 -7.87
C ALA A 104 1.71 -19.40 -7.90
N THR A 105 0.60 -19.74 -8.55
CA THR A 105 -0.55 -18.86 -8.73
C THR A 105 -1.80 -19.55 -8.23
N LEU A 106 -2.54 -18.91 -7.33
CA LEU A 106 -3.80 -19.39 -6.77
C LEU A 106 -4.92 -18.41 -7.14
N ASN A 107 -6.01 -18.93 -7.68
CA ASN A 107 -7.23 -18.17 -7.94
C ASN A 107 -8.48 -19.03 -7.67
N ASN A 108 -9.66 -18.52 -8.04
CA ASN A 108 -10.94 -19.25 -7.89
C ASN A 108 -11.00 -20.55 -8.71
N ASP A 109 -10.18 -20.68 -9.76
CA ASP A 109 -10.11 -21.91 -10.54
C ASP A 109 -9.21 -22.94 -9.86
N GLY A 110 -8.16 -22.52 -9.16
CA GLY A 110 -7.31 -23.42 -8.38
C GLY A 110 -5.86 -22.96 -8.28
N LEU A 111 -4.95 -23.92 -8.05
CA LEU A 111 -3.52 -23.70 -7.93
C LEU A 111 -2.80 -24.14 -9.19
N VAL A 112 -1.94 -23.28 -9.72
CA VAL A 112 -1.04 -23.56 -10.84
C VAL A 112 0.40 -23.27 -10.41
N VAL A 113 1.29 -24.23 -10.63
CA VAL A 113 2.74 -24.08 -10.42
C VAL A 113 3.44 -24.22 -11.77
N THR A 114 4.20 -23.20 -12.15
CA THR A 114 5.04 -23.19 -13.35
C THR A 114 6.51 -23.27 -12.99
N ASP A 115 7.35 -23.76 -13.89
CA ASP A 115 8.81 -23.61 -13.79
C ASP A 115 9.30 -22.28 -14.40
N GLU A 116 10.61 -22.11 -14.52
CA GLU A 116 11.25 -20.92 -15.09
C GLU A 116 10.88 -20.66 -16.57
N GLY A 117 10.66 -21.75 -17.32
CA GLY A 117 10.23 -21.73 -18.72
C GLY A 117 8.73 -21.53 -18.91
N ASP A 118 8.02 -21.13 -17.85
CA ASP A 118 6.56 -20.96 -17.80
C ASP A 118 5.78 -22.25 -18.12
N VAL A 119 6.42 -23.43 -17.97
CA VAL A 119 5.77 -24.73 -18.16
C VAL A 119 5.05 -25.12 -16.89
N VAL A 120 3.75 -25.44 -16.99
CA VAL A 120 2.95 -25.95 -15.88
C VAL A 120 3.50 -27.30 -15.41
N ARG A 121 3.98 -27.35 -14.16
CA ARG A 121 4.46 -28.56 -13.50
C ARG A 121 3.43 -29.16 -12.56
N THR A 122 2.51 -28.35 -12.08
CA THR A 122 1.41 -28.81 -11.22
C THR A 122 0.19 -27.94 -11.46
N GLN A 123 -0.97 -28.57 -11.59
CA GLN A 123 -2.26 -27.89 -11.61
C GLN A 123 -3.24 -28.67 -10.74
N VAL A 124 -3.89 -27.97 -9.83
CA VAL A 124 -4.92 -28.52 -8.93
C VAL A 124 -6.15 -27.64 -9.04
N GLY A 125 -7.32 -28.25 -9.24
CA GLY A 125 -8.57 -27.54 -9.51
C GLY A 125 -8.86 -27.41 -11.00
N LYS A 126 -9.57 -26.36 -11.37
CA LYS A 126 -10.14 -26.08 -12.69
C LYS A 126 -11.02 -27.24 -13.14
N LEU A 127 -11.89 -27.67 -12.23
CA LEU A 127 -12.83 -28.75 -12.45
C LEU A 127 -13.93 -28.26 -13.39
N THR A 128 -13.90 -28.75 -14.62
CA THR A 128 -15.08 -28.73 -15.48
C THR A 128 -15.90 -29.96 -15.13
N LEU A 129 -17.10 -29.76 -14.56
CA LEU A 129 -18.09 -30.82 -14.41
C LEU A 129 -18.76 -31.14 -15.74
#